data_AF-A0A9E3XGN1-F1
#
_entry.id   AF-A0A9E3XGN1-F1
#
_cell.length_a   1.000
_cell.length_b   1.000
_cell.length_c   1.000
_cell.angle_alpha   90.00
_cell.angle_beta   90.00
_cell.angle_gamma   90.00
#
_symmetry.space_group_name_H-M   'P 1'
#
loop_
_entity.id
_entity.type
_entity.pdbx_description
1 polymer ?
#
loop_
_entity_poly.entity_id
_entity_poly.type
_entity_poly.pdbx_seq_one_letter_code
_entity_poly.pdbx_strand_id
1 'polypeptide(L)'
;EILAEQYNVAADVWSATSYNELYRDALHAERWNMLNPAKKAKKPYLTEVLEKEEGPFIAVSDYMKTMSDRISRWVPGGLFSLGTDGFGRSETREALRRFFEIDGECIAVAVLYQLAQQGKVEKSVVAKAIKELGVDVEKLNPMIS
;
A
#
# COMPACT_ATOMS: atom_id res chain seq x y z
N GLU A 1 -8.55 -8.54 9.71
CA GLU A 1 -8.87 -9.81 10.40
C GLU A 1 -7.77 -10.85 10.21
N ILE A 2 -7.48 -11.32 8.98
CA ILE A 2 -6.41 -12.30 8.67
C ILE A 2 -5.09 -12.03 9.44
N LEU A 3 -4.57 -10.80 9.35
CA LEU A 3 -3.32 -10.39 10.01
C LEU A 3 -3.34 -10.57 11.53
N ALA A 4 -4.42 -10.12 12.19
CA ALA A 4 -4.54 -10.17 13.64
C ALA A 4 -4.74 -11.60 14.13
N GLU A 5 -5.64 -12.35 13.47
CA GLU A 5 -6.06 -13.68 13.92
C GLU A 5 -5.03 -14.77 13.61
N GLN A 6 -4.39 -14.71 12.44
CA GLN A 6 -3.49 -15.78 11.98
C GLN A 6 -2.01 -15.47 12.19
N TYR A 7 -1.64 -14.18 12.25
CA TYR A 7 -0.25 -13.74 12.30
C TYR A 7 0.08 -12.81 13.48
N ASN A 8 -0.89 -12.50 14.34
CA ASN A 8 -0.74 -11.59 15.48
C ASN A 8 -0.15 -10.22 15.08
N VAL A 9 -0.55 -9.72 13.91
CA VAL A 9 -0.16 -8.39 13.40
C VAL A 9 -1.35 -7.45 13.52
N ALA A 10 -1.21 -6.41 14.35
CA ALA A 10 -2.17 -5.32 14.43
C ALA A 10 -2.04 -4.39 13.21
N ALA A 11 -3.14 -3.79 12.80
CA ALA A 11 -3.17 -2.85 11.69
C ALA A 11 -4.20 -1.76 11.94
N ASP A 12 -3.82 -0.52 11.67
CA ASP A 12 -4.71 0.62 11.56
C ASP A 12 -5.16 0.80 10.11
N VAL A 13 -6.41 1.21 9.92
CA VAL A 13 -7.04 1.27 8.59
C VAL A 13 -7.54 2.69 8.31
N TRP A 14 -7.04 3.26 7.21
CA TRP A 14 -7.47 4.58 6.72
C TRP A 14 -8.32 4.47 5.46
N SER A 15 -9.31 5.36 5.34
CA SER A 15 -10.04 5.58 4.10
C SER A 15 -9.42 6.75 3.34
N ALA A 16 -8.74 6.46 2.23
CA ALA A 16 -8.21 7.47 1.32
C ALA A 16 -9.29 7.88 0.30
N THR A 17 -10.13 8.85 0.67
CA THR A 17 -11.26 9.29 -0.16
C THR A 17 -10.86 9.92 -1.50
N SER A 18 -9.68 10.55 -1.56
CA SER A 18 -9.13 11.10 -2.80
C SER A 18 -7.60 11.19 -2.79
N TYR A 19 -6.94 10.28 -3.49
CA TYR A 19 -5.50 10.36 -3.75
C TYR A 19 -5.12 11.64 -4.52
N ASN A 20 -6.00 12.14 -5.38
CA ASN A 20 -5.75 13.36 -6.14
C ASN A 20 -5.67 14.60 -5.25
N GLU A 21 -6.54 14.72 -4.24
CA GLU A 21 -6.50 15.86 -3.32
C GLU A 21 -5.30 15.77 -2.37
N LEU A 22 -4.96 14.58 -1.86
CA LEU A 22 -3.74 14.37 -1.08
C LEU A 22 -2.48 14.76 -1.86
N TYR A 23 -2.43 14.39 -3.14
CA TYR A 23 -1.34 14.76 -4.04
C TYR A 23 -1.26 16.28 -4.28
N ARG A 24 -2.39 16.93 -4.51
CA ARG A 24 -2.46 18.40 -4.73
C ARG A 24 -2.03 19.18 -3.49
N ASP A 25 -2.51 18.77 -2.31
CA ASP A 25 -2.13 19.36 -1.03
C ASP A 25 -0.60 19.26 -0.81
N ALA A 26 -0.04 18.07 -1.05
CA ALA A 26 1.39 17.87 -0.87
C ALA A 26 2.25 18.70 -1.83
N LEU A 27 1.86 18.81 -3.11
CA LEU A 27 2.51 19.70 -4.05
C LEU A 27 2.40 21.18 -3.65
N HIS A 28 1.25 21.59 -3.10
CA HIS A 28 1.07 22.97 -2.60
C HIS A 28 2.00 23.26 -1.42
N ALA A 29 2.13 22.33 -0.47
CA ALA A 29 3.06 22.45 0.65
C ALA A 29 4.51 22.50 0.17
N GLU A 30 4.93 21.59 -0.72
CA GLU A 30 6.29 21.59 -1.29
C GLU A 30 6.61 22.89 -2.01
N ARG A 31 5.73 23.33 -2.91
CA ARG A 31 5.91 24.59 -3.64
C ARG A 31 6.02 25.77 -2.68
N TRP A 32 5.20 25.81 -1.64
CA TRP A 32 5.27 26.88 -0.65
C TRP A 32 6.60 26.85 0.12
N ASN A 33 7.05 25.67 0.55
CA ASN A 33 8.31 25.50 1.26
C ASN A 33 9.51 25.92 0.40
N MET A 34 9.54 25.50 -0.86
CA MET A 34 10.57 25.90 -1.84
C MET A 34 10.66 27.44 -1.99
N LEU A 35 9.52 28.13 -2.01
CA LEU A 35 9.44 29.58 -2.16
C LEU A 35 9.57 30.35 -0.83
N ASN A 36 9.59 29.66 0.31
CA ASN A 36 9.67 30.27 1.65
C ASN A 36 10.71 29.55 2.55
N PRO A 37 11.98 29.44 2.13
CA PRO A 37 12.98 28.60 2.82
C PRO A 37 13.31 29.08 4.25
N ALA A 38 13.12 30.36 4.55
CA ALA A 38 13.37 30.93 5.88
C ALA A 38 12.19 30.80 6.86
N LYS A 39 11.02 30.31 6.40
CA LYS A 39 9.83 30.13 7.25
C LYS A 39 9.74 28.69 7.74
N LYS A 40 8.94 28.49 8.81
CA LYS A 40 8.58 27.14 9.26
C LYS A 40 7.92 26.38 8.11
N ALA A 41 8.51 25.24 7.74
CA ALA A 41 8.00 24.41 6.66
C ALA A 41 6.57 23.93 6.97
N LYS A 42 5.71 23.98 5.95
CA LYS A 42 4.39 23.36 5.95
C LYS A 42 4.55 21.86 5.75
N LYS A 43 3.77 21.08 6.49
CA LYS A 43 3.65 19.65 6.27
C LYS A 43 2.37 19.39 5.43
N PRO A 44 2.43 18.48 4.45
CA PRO A 44 1.22 17.99 3.81
C PRO A 44 0.30 17.32 4.83
N TYR A 45 -1.02 17.40 4.62
CA TYR A 45 -2.03 16.78 5.48
C TYR A 45 -1.76 15.30 5.71
N LEU A 46 -1.42 14.56 4.64
CA LEU A 46 -1.16 13.12 4.74
C LEU A 46 0.04 12.82 5.64
N THR A 47 1.08 13.66 5.61
CA THR A 47 2.25 13.50 6.47
C THR A 47 1.87 13.78 7.92
N GLU A 48 1.07 14.81 8.19
CA GLU A 48 0.60 15.12 9.55
C GLU A 48 -0.26 14.00 10.15
N VAL A 49 -1.06 13.32 9.32
CA VAL A 49 -1.89 12.18 9.76
C VAL A 49 -1.04 10.97 10.09
N LEU A 50 -0.03 10.67 9.25
CA LEU A 50 0.73 9.41 9.34
C LEU A 50 2.02 9.51 10.16
N GLU A 51 2.52 10.71 10.50
CA GLU A 51 3.85 10.87 11.11
C GLU A 51 4.02 10.27 12.51
N LYS A 52 2.92 9.92 13.18
CA LYS A 52 2.93 9.27 14.49
C LYS A 52 2.76 7.76 14.42
N GLU A 53 2.47 7.25 13.22
CA GLU A 53 2.19 5.84 13.00
C GLU A 53 3.48 5.10 12.70
N GLU A 54 3.55 3.84 13.13
CA GLU A 54 4.72 3.00 12.98
C GLU A 54 4.45 1.77 12.12
N GLY A 55 5.50 1.30 11.45
CA GLY A 55 5.42 0.11 10.60
C GLY A 55 5.24 0.45 9.13
N PRO A 56 4.98 -0.56 8.29
CA PRO A 56 4.85 -0.37 6.86
C PRO A 56 3.46 0.16 6.48
N PHE A 57 3.41 1.10 5.55
CA PHE A 57 2.16 1.58 4.96
C PHE A 57 1.87 0.82 3.66
N ILE A 58 0.69 0.20 3.60
CA ILE A 58 0.20 -0.51 2.42
C ILE A 58 -1.01 0.23 1.85
N ALA A 59 -0.96 0.58 0.57
CA ALA A 59 -2.11 1.12 -0.16
C ALA A 59 -2.69 0.07 -1.08
N VAL A 60 -4.02 0.00 -1.14
CA VAL A 60 -4.76 -0.90 -2.03
C VAL A 60 -5.80 -0.08 -2.77
N SER A 61 -5.90 -0.26 -4.09
CA SER A 61 -6.87 0.44 -4.92
C SER A 61 -7.40 -0.45 -6.04
N ASP A 62 -8.65 -0.21 -6.45
CA ASP A 62 -9.21 -0.75 -7.70
C ASP A 62 -8.66 -0.02 -8.95
N TYR A 63 -7.73 0.93 -8.78
CA TYR A 63 -6.93 1.55 -9.83
C TYR A 63 -5.51 0.97 -9.86
N MET A 64 -4.76 1.28 -10.92
CA MET A 64 -3.34 0.98 -11.04
C MET A 64 -2.54 1.50 -9.84
N LYS A 65 -1.45 0.81 -9.50
CA LYS A 65 -0.51 1.16 -8.41
C LYS A 65 -0.03 2.62 -8.51
N THR A 66 0.12 3.12 -9.73
CA THR A 66 0.48 4.52 -10.01
C THR A 66 -0.42 5.54 -9.32
N MET A 67 -1.70 5.23 -9.05
CA MET A 67 -2.59 6.16 -8.35
C MET A 67 -2.13 6.45 -6.92
N SER A 68 -1.84 5.39 -6.15
CA SER A 68 -1.37 5.52 -4.77
C SER A 68 0.11 5.88 -4.70
N ASP A 69 0.94 5.40 -5.63
CA ASP A 69 2.38 5.71 -5.67
C ASP A 69 2.67 7.22 -5.77
N ARG A 70 1.74 7.98 -6.36
CA ARG A 70 1.86 9.45 -6.46
C ARG A 70 2.07 10.13 -5.13
N ILE A 71 1.54 9.59 -4.02
CA ILE A 71 1.69 10.19 -2.70
C ILE A 71 2.86 9.60 -1.88
N SER A 72 3.53 8.56 -2.39
CA SER A 72 4.52 7.77 -1.64
C SER A 72 5.66 8.62 -1.03
N ARG A 73 6.08 9.69 -1.70
CA ARG A 73 7.11 10.62 -1.22
C ARG A 73 6.79 11.25 0.14
N TRP A 74 5.51 11.48 0.42
CA TRP A 74 5.07 12.19 1.63
C TRP A 74 4.53 11.25 2.70
N VAL A 75 4.55 9.93 2.45
CA VAL A 75 4.24 8.89 3.44
C VAL A 75 5.52 8.56 4.22
N PRO A 76 5.52 8.64 5.56
CA PRO A 76 6.68 8.28 6.37
C PRO A 76 7.15 6.85 6.08
N GLY A 77 8.44 6.65 5.78
CA GLY A 77 8.99 5.33 5.47
C GLY A 77 8.58 4.75 4.09
N GLY A 78 7.79 5.49 3.30
CA GLY A 78 7.32 5.08 1.97
C GLY A 78 5.99 4.33 2.00
N LEU A 79 5.47 4.05 0.81
CA LEU A 79 4.19 3.37 0.59
C LEU A 79 4.37 2.17 -0.33
N PHE A 80 3.82 1.02 0.06
CA PHE A 80 3.76 -0.17 -0.79
C PHE A 80 2.37 -0.31 -1.40
N SER A 81 2.29 -0.21 -2.73
CA SER A 81 1.01 -0.17 -3.45
C SER A 81 0.63 -1.51 -4.07
N LEU A 82 -0.61 -1.91 -3.85
CA LEU A 82 -1.33 -2.93 -4.61
C LEU A 82 -2.40 -2.25 -5.46
N GLY A 83 -2.55 -2.71 -6.70
CA GLY A 83 -3.42 -2.06 -7.68
C GLY A 83 -3.65 -2.94 -8.90
N THR A 84 -4.60 -2.51 -9.73
CA THR A 84 -5.16 -3.28 -10.84
C THR A 84 -4.43 -3.01 -12.17
N ASP A 85 -3.09 -3.04 -12.16
CA ASP A 85 -2.29 -2.88 -13.37
C ASP A 85 -2.52 -4.04 -14.35
N GLY A 86 -2.90 -3.73 -15.59
CA GLY A 86 -3.16 -4.72 -16.64
C GLY A 86 -4.48 -4.50 -17.35
N PHE A 87 -4.81 -5.41 -18.27
CA PHE A 87 -6.09 -5.36 -18.98
C PHE A 87 -7.22 -5.99 -18.16
N GLY A 88 -8.40 -5.37 -18.23
CA GLY A 88 -9.62 -5.90 -17.62
C GLY A 88 -10.04 -7.23 -18.24
N ARG A 89 -10.73 -8.05 -17.43
CA ARG A 89 -11.28 -9.35 -17.82
C ARG A 89 -12.74 -9.44 -17.36
N SER A 90 -13.52 -10.26 -18.04
CA SER A 90 -14.90 -10.57 -17.65
C SER A 90 -14.91 -11.75 -16.69
N GLU A 91 -15.09 -11.48 -15.40
CA GLU A 91 -15.18 -12.51 -14.36
C GLU A 91 -15.85 -11.92 -13.10
N THR A 92 -16.12 -12.73 -12.08
CA THR A 92 -16.64 -12.29 -10.78
C THR A 92 -15.70 -11.31 -10.06
N ARG A 93 -16.23 -10.48 -9.16
CA ARG A 93 -15.44 -9.46 -8.45
C ARG A 93 -14.36 -10.10 -7.58
N GLU A 94 -14.69 -11.20 -6.92
CA GLU A 94 -13.82 -11.95 -6.04
C GLU A 94 -12.62 -12.50 -6.84
N ALA A 95 -12.89 -13.14 -7.97
CA ALA A 95 -11.86 -13.67 -8.84
C ALA A 95 -11.03 -12.57 -9.52
N LEU A 96 -11.62 -11.42 -9.89
CA LEU A 96 -10.85 -10.28 -10.43
C LEU A 96 -9.93 -9.67 -9.37
N ARG A 97 -10.38 -9.52 -8.12
CA ARG A 97 -9.52 -9.02 -7.04
C ARG A 97 -8.36 -9.97 -6.76
N ARG A 98 -8.62 -11.28 -6.78
CA ARG A 98 -7.57 -12.30 -6.69
C ARG A 98 -6.60 -12.19 -7.86
N PHE A 99 -7.13 -12.06 -9.07
CA PHE A 99 -6.34 -11.93 -10.29
C PHE A 99 -5.45 -10.68 -10.25
N PHE A 100 -5.95 -9.53 -9.80
CA PHE A 100 -5.15 -8.31 -9.66
C PHE A 100 -4.32 -8.21 -8.37
N GLU A 101 -4.37 -9.23 -7.50
CA GLU A 101 -3.58 -9.29 -6.25
C GLU A 101 -3.97 -8.22 -5.23
N ILE A 102 -5.25 -7.89 -5.17
CA ILE A 102 -5.84 -6.89 -4.27
C ILE A 102 -6.90 -7.46 -3.32
N ASP A 103 -7.01 -8.80 -3.22
CA ASP A 103 -7.82 -9.49 -2.23
C ASP A 103 -7.14 -9.55 -0.85
N GLY A 104 -7.90 -9.94 0.19
CA GLY A 104 -7.43 -9.89 1.59
C GLY A 104 -6.17 -10.70 1.85
N GLU A 105 -6.07 -11.85 1.18
CA GLU A 105 -4.95 -12.77 1.22
C GLU A 105 -3.68 -12.15 0.64
N CYS A 106 -3.75 -11.55 -0.56
CA CYS A 106 -2.61 -10.85 -1.16
C CYS A 106 -2.19 -9.63 -0.33
N ILE A 107 -3.15 -8.90 0.25
CA ILE A 107 -2.88 -7.78 1.16
C ILE A 107 -2.10 -8.27 2.39
N ALA A 108 -2.53 -9.37 3.00
CA ALA A 108 -1.84 -9.93 4.17
C ALA A 108 -0.41 -10.36 3.83
N VAL A 109 -0.19 -11.00 2.67
CA VAL A 109 1.16 -11.35 2.19
C VAL A 109 2.03 -10.10 2.00
N ALA A 110 1.48 -9.03 1.39
CA ALA A 110 2.19 -7.78 1.19
C ALA A 110 2.62 -7.12 2.51
N VAL A 111 1.75 -7.11 3.51
CA VAL A 111 2.06 -6.61 4.85
C VAL A 111 3.19 -7.42 5.49
N LEU A 112 3.08 -8.75 5.50
CA LEU A 112 4.10 -9.63 6.09
C LEU A 112 5.44 -9.49 5.36
N TYR A 113 5.43 -9.35 4.04
CA TYR A 113 6.62 -9.08 3.25
C TYR A 113 7.28 -7.75 3.68
N GLN A 114 6.52 -6.66 3.79
CA GLN A 114 7.08 -5.38 4.23
C GLN A 114 7.61 -5.42 5.67
N LEU A 115 6.93 -6.13 6.58
CA LEU A 115 7.43 -6.37 7.94
C LEU A 115 8.74 -7.17 7.93
N ALA A 116 8.87 -8.16 7.05
CA ALA A 116 10.11 -8.91 6.91
C ALA A 116 11.26 -8.06 6.35
N GLN A 117 10.99 -7.14 5.43
CA GLN A 117 11.98 -6.17 4.95
C GLN A 117 12.44 -5.21 6.05
N GLN A 118 11.59 -4.93 7.05
CA GLN A 118 11.93 -4.18 8.25
C GLN A 118 12.57 -5.04 9.36
N GLY A 119 12.76 -6.34 9.14
CA GLY A 119 13.30 -7.27 10.14
C GLY A 119 12.36 -7.57 11.31
N LYS A 120 11.07 -7.21 11.20
CA LYS A 120 10.06 -7.45 12.25
C LYS A 120 9.47 -8.86 12.20
N VAL A 121 9.57 -9.54 11.06
CA VAL A 121 9.06 -10.89 10.82
C VAL A 121 10.08 -11.68 9.99
N GLU A 122 10.18 -12.98 10.21
CA GLU A 122 11.05 -13.87 9.43
C GLU A 122 10.53 -14.09 8.00
N LYS A 123 11.43 -14.16 7.01
CA LYS A 123 11.05 -14.44 5.61
C LYS A 123 10.33 -15.78 5.44
N SER A 124 10.61 -16.74 6.32
CA SER A 124 9.94 -18.04 6.36
C SER A 124 8.44 -17.93 6.70
N VAL A 125 8.05 -16.94 7.50
CA VAL A 125 6.63 -16.67 7.81
C VAL A 125 5.91 -16.17 6.57
N VAL A 126 6.55 -15.31 5.77
CA VAL A 126 6.00 -14.83 4.49
C VAL A 126 5.81 -16.00 3.52
N ALA A 127 6.82 -16.86 3.37
CA ALA A 127 6.74 -18.04 2.51
C ALA A 127 5.66 -19.03 2.96
N LYS A 128 5.44 -19.15 4.27
CA LYS A 128 4.35 -19.95 4.84
C LYS A 128 2.98 -19.32 4.52
N ALA A 129 2.83 -18.02 4.73
CA ALA A 129 1.59 -17.29 4.46
C ALA A 129 1.15 -17.39 2.99
N ILE A 130 2.09 -17.27 2.04
CA ILE A 130 1.82 -17.44 0.60
C ILE A 130 1.14 -18.79 0.33
N LYS A 131 1.64 -19.87 0.94
CA LYS A 131 1.08 -21.22 0.77
C LYS A 131 -0.28 -21.36 1.47
N GLU A 132 -0.39 -20.92 2.72
CA GLU A 132 -1.61 -21.04 3.52
C GLU A 132 -2.77 -20.23 2.96
N LEU A 133 -2.48 -19.06 2.39
CA LEU A 133 -3.44 -18.16 1.76
C LEU A 133 -3.62 -18.45 0.25
N GLY A 134 -3.02 -19.54 -0.24
CA GLY A 134 -3.19 -20.07 -1.59
C GLY A 134 -2.71 -19.16 -2.73
N VAL A 135 -1.80 -18.23 -2.47
CA VAL A 135 -1.32 -17.24 -3.46
C VAL A 135 -0.45 -17.95 -4.49
N ASP A 136 -0.86 -17.87 -5.76
CA ASP A 136 -0.14 -18.50 -6.87
C ASP A 136 1.11 -17.68 -7.22
N VAL A 137 2.28 -18.29 -7.02
CA VAL A 137 3.59 -17.67 -7.27
C VAL A 137 4.06 -17.85 -8.72
N GLU A 138 3.46 -18.79 -9.47
CA GLU A 138 3.82 -19.10 -10.86
C GLU A 138 2.92 -18.36 -11.87
N LYS A 139 1.85 -17.74 -11.38
CA LYS A 139 0.97 -16.87 -12.16
C LYS A 139 1.76 -15.74 -12.83
N LEU A 140 1.39 -15.45 -14.07
CA LEU A 140 1.88 -14.26 -14.78
C LEU A 140 1.41 -12.98 -14.09
N ASN A 141 2.30 -11.99 -14.06
CA ASN A 141 1.95 -10.65 -13.60
C ASN A 141 0.75 -10.11 -14.41
N PRO A 142 -0.32 -9.60 -13.76
CA PRO A 142 -1.53 -9.11 -14.44
C PRO A 142 -1.27 -8.08 -15.54
N MET A 143 -0.18 -7.33 -15.45
CA MET A 143 0.22 -6.33 -16.45
C MET A 143 0.59 -6.94 -17.81
N ILE A 144 1.04 -8.20 -17.84
CA ILE A 144 1.54 -8.89 -19.05
C ILE A 144 0.76 -10.17 -19.37
N SER A 145 -0.25 -10.50 -18.57
CA SER A 145 -1.01 -11.76 -18.67
C SER A 145 -2.16 -11.71 -19.65
#